data_AF-A0A7Z7YHR5-F1
#
_entry.id   AF-A0A7Z7YHR5-F1
#
_cell.length_a   1.000
_cell.length_b   1.000
_cell.length_c   1.000
_cell.angle_alpha   90.00
_cell.angle_beta   90.00
_cell.angle_gamma   90.00
#
_symmetry.space_group_name_H-M   'P 1'
#
loop_
_entity.id
_entity.type
_entity.pdbx_description
1 polymer ?
#
loop_
_entity_poly.entity_id
_entity_poly.type
_entity_poly.pdbx_seq_one_letter_code
_entity_poly.pdbx_strand_id
1 'polypeptide(L)'
;VNGNSDADPEQEVISRWRVEQCSELSAVSASFVLSTPTETDGAVFPGRIMLANTCTWTYRGDECGYSGPAVADEYDQPTSDITKD
;
A
#
# COMPACT_ATOMS: atom_id res chain seq x y z
N VAL A 1 24.36 -13.10 -8.57
CA VAL A 1 23.27 -13.54 -7.66
C VAL A 1 23.56 -12.99 -6.27
N ASN A 2 23.09 -11.78 -5.98
CA ASN A 2 23.28 -11.07 -4.70
C ASN A 2 21.94 -10.40 -4.36
N GLY A 3 20.96 -11.21 -3.96
CA GLY A 3 19.70 -10.71 -3.41
C GLY A 3 19.82 -10.55 -1.89
N ASN A 4 18.98 -9.70 -1.30
CA ASN A 4 18.88 -9.57 0.16
C ASN A 4 18.50 -10.93 0.78
N SER A 5 19.24 -11.40 1.79
CA SER A 5 19.01 -12.69 2.47
C SER A 5 17.74 -12.70 3.31
N ASP A 6 17.24 -11.54 3.71
CA ASP A 6 16.01 -11.37 4.49
C ASP A 6 14.79 -11.09 3.59
N ALA A 7 14.97 -11.08 2.27
CA ALA A 7 13.83 -10.95 1.35
C ALA A 7 13.02 -12.24 1.37
N ASP A 8 11.73 -12.11 1.65
CA ASP A 8 10.78 -13.21 1.60
C ASP A 8 10.73 -13.79 0.18
N PRO A 9 11.11 -15.06 -0.04
CA PRO A 9 11.14 -15.68 -1.36
C PRO A 9 9.74 -15.88 -1.97
N GLU A 10 8.68 -15.73 -1.19
CA GLU A 10 7.29 -15.81 -1.66
C GLU A 10 6.75 -14.44 -2.12
N GLN A 11 7.45 -13.33 -1.83
CA GLN A 11 7.01 -11.99 -2.20
C GLN A 11 7.53 -11.59 -3.58
N GLU A 12 6.61 -11.28 -4.50
CA GLU A 12 6.91 -10.77 -5.84
C GLU A 12 6.16 -9.46 -6.09
N VAL A 13 6.85 -8.46 -6.66
CA VAL A 13 6.21 -7.25 -7.18
C VAL A 13 5.95 -7.42 -8.68
N ILE A 14 4.72 -7.82 -9.00
CA ILE A 14 4.27 -7.97 -10.39
C ILE A 14 3.80 -6.61 -10.91
N SER A 15 4.52 -6.02 -11.86
CA SER A 15 4.11 -4.79 -12.55
C SER A 15 3.22 -5.12 -13.74
N ARG A 16 1.97 -4.62 -13.75
CA ARG A 16 1.03 -4.76 -14.87
C ARG A 16 0.78 -3.41 -15.51
N TRP A 17 0.90 -3.35 -16.83
CA TRP A 17 0.65 -2.14 -17.62
C TRP A 17 -0.49 -2.40 -18.59
N ARG A 18 -1.36 -1.40 -18.78
CA ARG A 18 -2.39 -1.41 -19.80
C ARG A 18 -2.07 -0.32 -20.81
N VAL A 19 -2.15 -0.64 -22.10
CA VAL A 19 -1.97 0.34 -23.17
C VAL A 19 -3.29 1.09 -23.33
N GLU A 20 -3.24 2.41 -23.18
CA GLU A 20 -4.40 3.29 -23.35
C GLU A 20 -4.52 3.74 -24.81
N GLN A 21 -3.42 4.24 -25.38
CA GLN A 21 -3.41 4.79 -26.73
C GLN A 21 -2.06 4.61 -27.42
N CYS A 22 -2.08 4.35 -28.74
CA CYS A 22 -0.91 4.49 -29.60
C CYS A 22 -0.70 5.98 -29.91
N SER A 23 0.38 6.57 -29.40
CA SER A 23 0.67 8.01 -29.62
C SER A 23 1.37 8.25 -30.95
N GLU A 24 2.24 7.34 -31.38
CA GLU A 24 2.99 7.48 -32.61
C GLU A 24 3.22 6.12 -33.26
N LEU A 25 3.06 6.04 -34.58
CA LEU A 25 3.30 4.82 -35.35
C LEU A 25 4.07 5.17 -36.61
N SER A 26 5.27 4.61 -36.74
CA SER A 26 6.10 4.69 -37.93
C SER A 26 6.34 3.28 -38.50
N ALA A 27 6.97 3.19 -39.68
CA ALA A 27 7.35 1.90 -40.27
C ALA A 27 8.44 1.15 -39.48
N VAL A 28 9.05 1.79 -38.48
CA VAL A 28 10.21 1.26 -37.73
C VAL A 28 9.97 1.23 -36.22
N SER A 29 9.08 2.07 -35.69
CA SER A 29 8.81 2.18 -34.25
C SER A 29 7.36 2.53 -33.96
N ALA A 30 6.88 2.12 -32.78
CA ALA A 30 5.59 2.50 -32.23
C ALA A 30 5.76 2.97 -30.79
N SER A 31 5.09 4.08 -30.44
CA SER A 31 5.07 4.67 -29.11
C SER A 31 3.67 4.54 -28.53
N PHE A 32 3.58 4.12 -27.27
CA PHE A 32 2.33 3.88 -26.57
C PHE A 32 2.26 4.69 -25.28
N VAL A 33 1.09 5.29 -25.04
CA VAL A 33 0.71 5.86 -23.75
C VAL A 33 0.13 4.73 -22.90
N LEU A 34 0.73 4.53 -21.73
CA LEU A 34 0.26 3.57 -20.75
C LEU A 34 -0.79 4.24 -19.87
N SER A 35 -1.87 3.51 -19.59
CA SER A 35 -2.85 3.89 -18.57
C SER A 35 -2.13 4.09 -17.24
N THR A 36 -2.44 5.17 -16.52
CA THR A 36 -2.02 5.23 -15.12
C THR A 36 -2.68 4.09 -14.35
N PRO A 37 -1.97 3.37 -13.46
CA PRO A 37 -2.59 2.31 -12.65
C PRO A 37 -3.70 2.86 -11.73
N THR A 38 -3.76 4.18 -11.54
CA THR A 38 -4.79 4.92 -10.81
C THR A 38 -5.99 5.31 -11.68
N GLU A 39 -6.01 4.96 -12.97
CA GLU A 39 -7.19 5.12 -13.84
C GLU A 39 -8.25 4.11 -13.39
N THR A 40 -8.98 4.47 -12.35
CA THR A 40 -9.99 3.64 -11.68
C THR A 40 -11.31 3.60 -12.44
N ASP A 41 -11.27 3.32 -13.74
CA ASP A 41 -12.48 2.93 -14.45
C ASP A 41 -12.81 1.48 -14.06
N GLY A 42 -13.77 1.33 -13.14
CA GLY A 42 -14.20 0.03 -12.60
C GLY A 42 -13.46 -0.46 -11.36
N ALA A 43 -12.53 0.32 -10.78
CA ALA A 43 -11.91 -0.08 -9.52
C ALA A 43 -12.90 0.10 -8.37
N VAL A 44 -13.27 -1.01 -7.73
CA VAL A 44 -14.01 -0.99 -6.48
C VAL A 44 -13.03 -0.58 -5.39
N PHE A 45 -13.04 0.71 -5.07
CA PHE A 45 -12.44 1.17 -3.82
C PHE A 45 -13.08 0.39 -2.67
N PRO A 46 -12.30 0.03 -1.63
CA PRO A 46 -12.85 -0.70 -0.50
C PRO A 46 -14.15 -0.03 -0.04
N GLY A 47 -15.20 -0.80 0.22
CA GLY A 47 -16.51 -0.31 0.63
C GLY A 47 -16.52 0.43 1.99
N ARG A 48 -15.33 0.81 2.49
CA ARG A 48 -15.06 1.57 3.69
C ARG A 48 -14.17 2.74 3.33
N ILE A 49 -14.57 3.93 3.75
CA ILE A 49 -13.86 5.19 3.51
C ILE A 49 -12.49 5.12 4.19
N MET A 50 -11.43 5.38 3.43
CA MET A 50 -10.09 5.56 3.96
C MET A 50 -9.98 6.97 4.54
N LEU A 51 -9.96 7.09 5.86
CA LEU A 51 -9.77 8.35 6.56
C LEU A 51 -8.29 8.50 6.90
N ALA A 52 -7.69 9.62 6.49
CA ALA A 52 -6.34 9.96 6.92
C ALA A 52 -6.31 10.08 8.45
N ASN A 53 -5.36 9.42 9.09
CA ASN A 53 -5.13 9.42 10.54
C ASN A 53 -6.18 8.71 11.40
N THR A 54 -7.17 8.04 10.80
CA THR A 54 -8.21 7.31 11.56
C THR A 54 -8.26 5.84 11.15
N CYS A 55 -7.93 4.95 12.07
CA CYS A 55 -8.16 3.52 11.91
C CYS A 55 -9.65 3.21 12.10
N THR A 56 -10.21 2.32 11.27
CA THR A 56 -11.60 1.86 11.43
C THR A 56 -11.76 0.93 12.63
N TRP A 57 -10.71 0.22 13.00
CA TRP A 57 -10.71 -0.75 14.08
C TRP A 57 -10.34 -0.10 15.40
N THR A 58 -10.95 -0.57 16.49
CA THR A 58 -10.53 -0.21 17.84
C THR A 58 -9.06 -0.58 17.99
N TYR A 59 -8.22 0.38 18.41
CA TYR A 59 -6.80 0.15 18.64
C TYR A 59 -6.58 -1.04 19.56
N ARG A 60 -5.75 -2.00 19.14
CA ARG A 60 -5.50 -3.30 19.81
C ARG A 60 -6.73 -4.22 19.97
N GLY A 61 -7.83 -3.94 19.29
CA GLY A 61 -8.97 -4.85 19.19
C GLY A 61 -8.69 -6.05 18.27
N ASP A 62 -9.59 -7.04 18.29
CA ASP A 62 -9.45 -8.30 17.54
C ASP A 62 -9.17 -8.10 16.04
N GLU A 63 -9.66 -7.00 15.45
CA GLU A 63 -9.52 -6.68 14.02
C GLU A 63 -8.38 -5.70 13.70
N CYS A 64 -7.68 -5.14 14.70
CA CYS A 64 -6.65 -4.12 14.50
C CYS A 64 -5.36 -4.68 13.86
N GLY A 65 -5.10 -5.98 14.01
CA GLY A 65 -3.87 -6.63 13.54
C GLY A 65 -2.60 -6.27 14.33
N TYR A 66 -2.58 -5.13 15.02
CA TYR A 66 -1.51 -4.72 15.93
C TYR A 66 -1.83 -5.12 17.38
N SER A 67 -1.02 -6.01 17.94
CA SER A 67 -1.10 -6.52 19.32
C SER A 67 0.22 -6.35 20.09
N GLY A 68 1.08 -5.43 19.63
CA GLY A 68 2.41 -5.18 20.20
C GLY A 68 2.40 -4.55 21.61
N PRO A 69 3.57 -4.37 22.24
CA PRO A 69 3.70 -3.68 23.53
C PRO A 69 3.33 -2.18 23.40
N ALA A 70 3.19 -1.47 24.53
CA ALA A 70 3.07 -0.02 24.53
C ALA A 70 4.31 0.63 23.87
N VAL A 71 4.10 1.71 23.10
CA VAL A 71 5.13 2.37 22.30
C VAL A 71 5.34 3.81 22.76
N ALA A 72 4.29 4.63 22.78
CA ALA A 72 4.41 6.06 23.04
C ALA A 72 3.15 6.65 23.66
N ASP A 73 3.31 7.59 24.59
CA ASP A 73 2.19 8.27 25.22
C ASP A 73 1.61 9.44 24.41
N GLU A 74 0.62 10.15 24.96
CA GLU A 74 -0.02 11.31 24.32
C GLU A 74 0.96 12.45 23.95
N TYR A 75 2.18 12.44 24.50
CA TYR A 75 3.24 13.41 24.22
C TYR A 75 4.39 12.81 23.39
N ASP A 76 4.14 11.68 22.71
CA ASP A 76 5.12 10.90 21.94
C ASP A 76 6.31 10.38 22.79
N GLN A 77 6.14 10.20 24.10
CA GLN A 77 7.21 9.68 24.97
C GLN A 77 7.13 8.16 25.11
N PRO A 78 8.27 7.43 25.06
CA PRO A 78 8.27 5.98 25.26
C PRO A 78 7.60 5.57 26.57
N THR A 79 6.58 4.72 26.48
CA THR A 79 5.84 4.22 27.64
C THR A 79 5.77 2.70 27.63
N SER A 80 5.85 2.10 28.82
CA SER A 80 5.59 0.67 29.03
C SER A 80 4.18 0.41 29.56
N ASP A 81 3.42 1.47 29.85
CA ASP A 81 2.06 1.41 30.37
C ASP A 81 1.05 1.41 29.22
N ILE A 82 0.35 0.30 29.04
CA ILE A 82 -0.63 0.10 27.96
C ILE A 82 -1.82 1.07 28.06
N THR A 83 -2.11 1.61 29.25
CA THR A 83 -3.23 2.53 29.44
C THR A 83 -2.90 3.96 29.02
N LYS A 84 -1.62 4.23 28.73
CA LYS A 84 -1.09 5.54 28.36
C LYS A 84 -0.58 5.61 26.94
N ASP A 85 -0.59 4.49 26.22
CA ASP A 85 -0.30 4.41 24.78
C ASP A 85 -1.52 4.78 23.94
#